data_AF-A0A0M9ZSJ8-F1
#
_entry.id   AF-A0A0M9ZSJ8-F1
#
_cell.length_a   1.000
_cell.length_b   1.000
_cell.length_c   1.000
_cell.angle_alpha   90.00
_cell.angle_beta   90.00
_cell.angle_gamma   90.00
#
_symmetry.space_group_name_H-M   'P 1'
#
loop_
_entity.id
_entity.type
_entity.pdbx_description
1 polymer ?
#
loop_
_entity_poly.entity_id
_entity_poly.type
_entity_poly.pdbx_seq_one_letter_code
_entity_poly.pdbx_strand_id
1 'polypeptide(L)'
;MTLCRENYVPEQPDELFADFKRRPVQELVWTAGTRGRNSHLLLGYLMLALSRRFDTLIDFGGLLGYRYSIHQLIGRRGAPTDRGRQLAASLPGRDWELHHETHVADSAFLAVWLQHPQFHMIN
;
A
#
# COMPACT_ATOMS: atom_id res chain seq x y z
N MET A 1 -5.20 12.99 9.06
CA MET A 1 -6.21 12.25 8.27
C MET A 1 -6.36 12.98 6.95
N THR A 2 -5.56 12.60 5.96
CA THR A 2 -5.68 13.17 4.62
C THR A 2 -6.42 12.15 3.77
N LEU A 3 -7.69 12.41 3.51
CA LEU A 3 -8.44 11.75 2.44
C LEU A 3 -7.91 12.31 1.12
N CYS A 4 -6.90 11.68 0.53
CA CYS A 4 -6.45 12.06 -0.80
C CYS A 4 -7.56 11.72 -1.80
N ARG A 5 -8.14 12.78 -2.36
CA ARG A 5 -9.14 12.74 -3.42
C ARG A 5 -8.37 12.72 -4.74
N GLU A 6 -7.89 11.55 -5.17
CA GLU A 6 -7.52 11.42 -6.57
C GLU A 6 -8.81 11.27 -7.38
N ASN A 7 -9.06 12.27 -8.23
CA ASN A 7 -10.27 12.37 -9.02
C ASN A 7 -10.18 11.39 -10.20
N TYR A 8 -10.44 10.10 -9.97
CA TYR A 8 -10.86 9.25 -11.08
C TYR A 8 -12.24 9.74 -11.55
N VAL A 9 -12.28 10.44 -12.67
CA VAL A 9 -13.49 10.85 -13.37
C VAL A 9 -13.63 9.92 -14.58
N PRO A 10 -14.45 8.86 -14.52
CA PRO A 10 -14.77 8.07 -15.69
C PRO A 10 -15.39 8.98 -16.77
N GLU A 11 -15.06 8.72 -18.04
CA GLU A 11 -15.51 9.51 -19.19
C GLU A 11 -17.05 9.55 -19.34
N GLN A 12 -17.76 8.60 -18.72
CA GLN A 12 -19.22 8.56 -18.67
C GLN A 12 -19.73 8.58 -17.23
N PRO A 13 -20.81 9.33 -16.94
CA PRO A 13 -21.45 9.32 -15.64
C PRO A 13 -22.05 7.93 -15.38
N ASP A 14 -21.68 7.35 -14.24
CA ASP A 14 -22.24 6.09 -13.77
C ASP A 14 -23.68 6.32 -13.29
N GLU A 15 -24.66 5.99 -14.15
CA GLU A 15 -26.10 6.22 -13.91
C GLU A 15 -26.58 5.57 -12.60
N LEU A 16 -25.91 4.50 -12.13
CA LEU A 16 -26.22 3.80 -10.89
C LEU A 16 -26.08 4.66 -9.63
N PHE A 17 -25.31 5.75 -9.70
CA PHE A 17 -25.07 6.64 -8.57
C PHE A 17 -25.57 8.07 -8.77
N ALA A 18 -26.44 8.29 -9.78
CA ALA A 18 -26.95 9.62 -10.14
C ALA A 18 -27.64 10.35 -8.97
N ASP A 19 -28.29 9.60 -8.06
CA ASP A 19 -29.02 10.16 -6.91
C ASP A 19 -28.14 10.53 -5.72
N PHE A 20 -26.87 10.13 -5.72
CA PHE A 20 -25.96 10.38 -4.60
C PHE A 20 -25.22 11.71 -4.76
N LYS A 21 -25.23 12.53 -3.70
CA LYS A 21 -24.42 13.78 -3.62
C LYS A 21 -22.91 13.54 -3.68
N ARG A 22 -22.47 12.29 -3.52
CA ARG A 22 -21.06 11.85 -3.55
C ARG A 22 -20.99 10.46 -4.16
N ARG A 23 -19.95 10.21 -4.97
CA ARG A 23 -19.68 8.88 -5.53
C ARG A 23 -19.11 7.94 -4.45
N PRO A 24 -19.34 6.62 -4.57
CA PRO A 24 -18.60 5.65 -3.78
C PRO A 24 -17.08 5.82 -3.95
N VAL A 25 -16.36 5.62 -2.85
CA VAL A 25 -14.89 5.71 -2.84
C VAL A 25 -14.33 4.42 -3.44
N GLN A 26 -13.44 4.53 -4.43
CA GLN A 26 -12.79 3.39 -5.07
C GLN A 26 -11.49 2.97 -4.35
N GLU A 27 -10.87 3.89 -3.62
CA GLU A 27 -9.62 3.67 -2.92
C GLU A 27 -9.60 4.42 -1.58
N LEU A 28 -9.06 3.77 -0.55
CA LEU A 28 -8.81 4.40 0.75
C LEU A 28 -7.31 4.57 0.96
N VAL A 29 -6.84 5.80 0.86
CA VAL A 29 -5.44 6.15 1.15
C VAL A 29 -5.28 6.50 2.63
N TRP A 30 -4.33 5.86 3.30
CA TRP A 30 -4.01 6.13 4.70
C TRP A 30 -2.55 6.51 4.87
N THR A 31 -2.31 7.67 5.48
CA THR A 31 -0.95 8.16 5.74
C THR A 31 -0.72 8.31 7.23
N ALA A 32 0.37 7.73 7.73
CA ALA A 32 0.83 7.94 9.09
C ALA A 32 1.87 9.06 9.11
N GLY A 33 1.47 10.26 9.55
CA GLY A 33 2.39 11.40 9.76
C GLY A 33 3.38 11.22 10.92
N THR A 34 3.63 9.99 11.35
CA THR A 34 4.49 9.65 12.49
C THR A 34 5.52 8.63 12.06
N ARG A 35 6.70 8.66 12.69
CA ARG A 35 7.79 7.71 12.43
C ARG A 35 7.83 6.67 13.54
N GLY A 36 8.21 5.44 13.19
CA GLY A 36 8.57 4.42 14.17
C GLY A 36 7.75 3.14 14.08
N ARG A 37 8.33 2.05 14.58
CA ARG A 37 7.82 0.69 14.42
C ARG A 37 6.37 0.53 14.91
N ASN A 38 6.03 1.08 16.07
CA ASN A 38 4.69 0.94 16.64
C ASN A 38 3.63 1.64 15.78
N SER A 39 3.93 2.81 15.22
CA SER A 39 3.02 3.52 14.31
C SER A 39 2.78 2.73 13.04
N HIS A 40 3.85 2.17 12.44
CA HIS A 40 3.70 1.32 11.26
C HIS A 40 2.88 0.07 11.60
N LEU A 41 3.15 -0.59 12.74
CA LEU A 41 2.42 -1.80 13.15
C LEU A 41 0.93 -1.52 13.34
N LEU A 42 0.58 -0.43 14.03
CA LEU A 42 -0.82 -0.04 14.21
C LEU A 42 -1.52 0.17 12.86
N LEU A 43 -0.86 0.88 11.94
CA LEU A 43 -1.39 1.09 10.59
C LEU A 43 -1.52 -0.22 9.82
N GLY A 44 -0.51 -1.08 9.87
CA GLY A 44 -0.53 -2.37 9.18
C GLY A 44 -1.60 -3.32 9.72
N TYR A 45 -1.84 -3.36 11.04
CA TYR A 45 -2.95 -4.14 11.61
C TYR A 45 -4.32 -3.61 11.18
N LEU A 46 -4.47 -2.27 11.09
CA LEU A 46 -5.69 -1.67 10.55
C LEU A 46 -5.89 -2.06 9.07
N MET A 47 -4.84 -1.97 8.25
CA MET A 47 -4.90 -2.35 6.84
C MET A 47 -5.21 -3.84 6.67
N LEU A 48 -4.65 -4.70 7.52
CA LEU A 48 -4.95 -6.14 7.51
C LEU A 48 -6.43 -6.40 7.82
N ALA A 49 -6.99 -5.72 8.81
CA ALA A 49 -8.39 -5.86 9.17
C ALA A 49 -9.32 -5.39 8.03
N LEU A 50 -8.99 -4.28 7.38
CA LEU A 50 -9.76 -3.74 6.25
C LEU A 50 -9.66 -4.65 5.01
N SER A 51 -8.45 -5.07 4.65
CA SER A 51 -8.21 -5.96 3.51
C SER A 51 -8.98 -7.27 3.65
N ARG A 52 -8.99 -7.89 4.84
CA ARG A 52 -9.80 -9.10 5.09
C ARG A 52 -11.31 -8.84 5.05
N ARG A 53 -11.74 -7.68 5.55
CA ARG A 53 -13.17 -7.34 5.62
C ARG A 53 -13.76 -7.08 4.24
N PHE A 54 -12.99 -6.44 3.36
CA PHE A 54 -13.46 -5.98 2.06
C PHE A 54 -12.91 -6.79 0.88
N ASP A 55 -12.09 -7.81 1.15
CA ASP A 55 -11.38 -8.61 0.14
C ASP A 55 -10.58 -7.73 -0.84
N THR A 56 -9.80 -6.80 -0.28
CA THR A 56 -9.03 -5.81 -1.07
C THR A 56 -7.53 -6.04 -0.99
N LEU A 57 -6.82 -5.59 -2.02
CA LEU A 57 -5.37 -5.52 -2.03
C LEU A 57 -4.87 -4.31 -1.21
N ILE A 58 -3.59 -4.35 -0.82
CA ILE A 58 -2.90 -3.26 -0.13
C ILE A 58 -1.77 -2.75 -1.02
N ASP A 59 -1.82 -1.48 -1.39
CA ASP A 59 -0.67 -0.77 -1.95
C ASP A 59 0.24 -0.29 -0.81
N PHE A 60 1.51 -0.67 -0.86
CA PHE A 60 2.49 -0.27 0.14
C PHE A 60 3.13 1.08 -0.16
N GLY A 61 2.93 1.66 -1.34
CA GLY A 61 3.52 2.94 -1.75
C GLY A 61 5.03 2.89 -1.99
N GLY A 62 5.59 1.68 -2.17
CA GLY A 62 6.99 1.46 -2.50
C GLY A 62 7.55 0.06 -2.25
N LEU A 63 8.89 -0.05 -2.32
CA LEU A 63 9.63 -1.30 -2.15
C LEU A 63 9.72 -1.74 -0.68
N LEU A 64 9.40 -3.00 -0.43
CA LEU A 64 9.49 -3.60 0.90
C LEU A 64 10.95 -3.70 1.36
N GLY A 65 11.16 -3.53 2.66
CA GLY A 65 12.51 -3.52 3.23
C GLY A 65 13.27 -2.20 3.04
N TYR A 66 12.66 -1.18 2.42
CA TYR A 66 13.28 0.12 2.18
C TYR A 66 12.48 1.28 2.80
N ARG A 67 13.13 2.04 3.69
CA ARG A 67 12.46 3.04 4.55
C ARG A 67 12.05 4.35 3.86
N TYR A 68 12.21 4.47 2.55
CA TYR A 68 11.97 5.70 1.81
C TYR A 68 10.91 5.49 0.73
N SER A 69 10.02 6.47 0.57
CA SER A 69 9.02 6.49 -0.50
C SER A 69 9.68 6.43 -1.88
N ILE A 70 8.96 5.85 -2.85
CA ILE A 70 9.40 5.80 -4.25
C ILE A 70 9.71 7.19 -4.81
N HIS A 71 8.99 8.22 -4.36
CA HIS A 71 9.25 9.61 -4.75
C HIS A 71 10.64 10.12 -4.32
N GLN A 72 11.25 9.50 -3.31
CA GLN A 72 12.62 9.78 -2.88
C GLN A 72 13.67 8.91 -3.59
N LEU A 73 13.23 7.90 -4.36
CA LEU A 73 14.07 6.99 -5.15
C LEU A 73 14.15 7.37 -6.63
N ILE A 74 13.22 8.19 -7.14
CA ILE A 74 13.26 8.70 -8.53
C ILE A 74 14.63 9.36 -8.79
N GLY A 75 15.43 8.76 -9.68
CA GLY A 75 16.75 9.25 -10.09
C GLY A 75 17.95 8.56 -9.42
N ARG A 76 17.76 7.70 -8.42
CA ARG A 76 18.84 6.90 -7.81
C ARG A 76 18.88 5.49 -8.41
N ARG A 77 19.53 5.34 -9.57
CA ARG A 77 19.83 4.01 -10.14
C ARG A 77 20.89 3.29 -9.33
N GLY A 78 20.64 2.02 -9.00
CA GLY A 78 21.68 1.02 -8.69
C GLY A 78 21.62 0.41 -7.29
N ALA A 79 21.17 -0.87 -7.24
CA ALA A 79 21.41 -1.91 -6.23
C ALA A 79 20.51 -2.09 -4.96
N PRO A 80 19.64 -1.19 -4.46
CA PRO A 80 18.88 -1.47 -3.23
C PRO A 80 17.56 -2.22 -3.49
N THR A 81 17.14 -2.35 -4.76
CA THR A 81 15.84 -2.93 -5.16
C THR A 81 15.82 -4.45 -5.04
N ASP A 82 16.94 -5.12 -5.34
CA ASP A 82 16.98 -6.58 -5.41
C ASP A 82 16.80 -7.24 -4.05
N ARG A 83 17.30 -6.62 -2.97
CA ARG A 83 17.09 -7.12 -1.60
C ARG A 83 15.63 -6.99 -1.17
N GLY A 84 14.95 -5.91 -1.55
CA GLY A 84 13.53 -5.72 -1.28
C GLY A 84 12.69 -6.76 -2.01
N ARG A 85 12.99 -7.01 -3.29
CA ARG A 85 12.37 -8.07 -4.09
C ARG A 85 12.62 -9.47 -3.55
N GLN A 86 13.86 -9.79 -3.20
CA GLN A 86 14.20 -11.08 -2.59
C GLN A 86 13.47 -11.28 -1.26
N LEU A 87 13.38 -10.23 -0.45
CA LEU A 87 12.59 -10.28 0.78
C LEU A 87 11.11 -10.55 0.46
N ALA A 88 10.49 -9.77 -0.43
CA ALA A 88 9.10 -9.95 -0.83
C ALA A 88 8.84 -11.38 -1.33
N ALA A 89 9.66 -11.85 -2.27
CA ALA A 89 9.56 -13.21 -2.82
C ALA A 89 9.80 -14.33 -1.80
N SER A 90 10.45 -14.04 -0.66
CA SER A 90 10.69 -15.02 0.41
C SER A 90 9.50 -15.20 1.36
N LEU A 91 8.53 -14.28 1.34
CA LEU A 91 7.39 -14.29 2.26
C LEU A 91 6.20 -15.00 1.63
N PRO A 92 5.47 -15.84 2.37
CA PRO A 92 4.21 -16.41 1.90
C PRO A 92 3.15 -15.33 1.62
N GLY A 93 2.26 -15.62 0.68
CA GLY A 93 1.21 -14.71 0.21
C GLY A 93 1.45 -14.30 -1.25
N ARG A 94 0.64 -13.37 -1.76
CA ARG A 94 0.84 -12.80 -3.09
C ARG A 94 1.30 -11.36 -2.99
N ASP A 95 2.36 -11.04 -3.69
CA ASP A 95 2.83 -9.69 -3.95
C ASP A 95 2.98 -9.47 -5.45
N TRP A 96 2.75 -8.24 -5.88
CA TRP A 96 2.95 -7.77 -7.24
C TRP A 96 3.77 -6.50 -7.20
N GLU A 97 4.89 -6.50 -7.91
CA GLU A 97 5.67 -5.30 -8.13
C GLU A 97 5.12 -4.53 -9.34
N LEU A 98 4.63 -3.32 -9.12
CA LEU A 98 4.16 -2.43 -10.17
C LEU A 98 5.24 -1.39 -10.50
N HIS A 99 5.46 -1.18 -11.80
CA HIS A 99 6.42 -0.20 -12.34
C HIS A 99 7.84 -0.26 -11.76
N HIS A 100 8.26 -1.43 -11.25
CA HIS A 100 9.54 -1.67 -10.60
C HIS A 100 9.79 -0.87 -9.30
N GLU A 101 8.73 -0.32 -8.71
CA GLU A 101 8.85 0.69 -7.65
C GLU A 101 7.90 0.47 -6.47
N THR A 102 6.68 -0.04 -6.69
CA THR A 102 5.72 -0.28 -5.59
C THR A 102 5.30 -1.75 -5.51
N HIS A 103 5.10 -2.25 -4.29
CA HIS A 103 4.43 -3.54 -4.09
C HIS A 103 2.96 -3.33 -3.75
N VAL A 104 2.13 -4.10 -4.42
CA VAL A 104 0.75 -4.37 -4.03
C VAL A 104 0.69 -5.80 -3.52
N ALA A 105 0.04 -6.06 -2.38
CA ALA A 105 -0.03 -7.43 -1.85
C ALA A 105 -1.40 -7.78 -1.27
N ASP A 106 -1.64 -9.08 -1.11
CA ASP A 106 -2.85 -9.59 -0.47
C ASP A 106 -2.78 -9.60 1.07
N SER A 107 -3.90 -9.93 1.70
CA SER A 107 -4.00 -9.99 3.16
C SER A 107 -3.12 -11.08 3.79
N ALA A 108 -2.84 -12.16 3.06
CA ALA A 108 -2.00 -13.26 3.55
C ALA A 108 -0.54 -12.79 3.64
N PHE A 109 -0.06 -12.11 2.59
CA PHE A 109 1.24 -11.48 2.56
C PHE A 109 1.41 -10.47 3.70
N LEU A 110 0.46 -9.53 3.85
CA LEU A 110 0.53 -8.51 4.89
C LEU A 110 0.56 -9.13 6.31
N ALA A 111 -0.18 -10.22 6.53
CA ALA A 111 -0.18 -10.92 7.82
C ALA A 111 1.20 -11.48 8.19
N VAL A 112 1.94 -12.01 7.22
CA VAL A 112 3.32 -12.46 7.42
C VAL A 112 4.24 -11.25 7.59
N TRP A 113 4.13 -10.26 6.70
CA TRP A 113 5.00 -9.09 6.71
C TRP A 113 4.93 -8.34 8.04
N LEU A 114 3.75 -8.22 8.66
CA LEU A 114 3.54 -7.63 9.99
C LEU A 114 4.38 -8.26 11.10
N GLN A 115 4.70 -9.55 10.99
CA GLN A 115 5.52 -10.26 11.97
C GLN A 115 7.02 -10.08 11.70
N HIS A 116 7.40 -9.61 10.52
CA HIS A 116 8.79 -9.51 10.13
C HIS A 116 9.52 -8.39 10.91
N PRO A 117 10.76 -8.60 11.38
CA PRO A 117 11.51 -7.59 12.14
C PRO A 117 11.74 -6.27 11.37
N GLN A 118 11.76 -6.36 10.04
CA GLN A 118 11.93 -5.20 9.16
C GLN A 118 10.60 -4.54 8.76
N PHE A 119 9.47 -4.97 9.32
CA PHE A 119 8.16 -4.42 8.98
C PHE A 119 8.12 -2.89 9.09
N HIS A 120 7.64 -2.27 8.02
CA HIS A 120 7.22 -0.87 7.99
C HIS A 120 6.21 -0.69 6.86
N MET A 121 5.29 0.25 7.05
CA MET A 121 4.51 0.83 5.96
C MET A 121 5.33 1.99 5.41
N ILE A 122 5.37 2.16 4.09
CA ILE A 122 6.20 3.21 3.49
C ILE A 122 5.48 4.55 3.71
N ASN A 123 6.25 5.55 4.12
CA ASN A 123 5.80 6.93 4.34
C ASN A 123 6.08 7.77 3.12
#